data_AF-T1A437-F1
#
_entry.id   AF-T1A437-F1
#
_cell.length_a   1.000
_cell.length_b   1.000
_cell.length_c   1.000
_cell.angle_alpha   90.00
_cell.angle_beta   90.00
_cell.angle_gamma   90.00
#
_symmetry.space_group_name_H-M   'P 1'
#
loop_
_entity.id
_entity.type
_entity.pdbx_description
1 polymer ?
#
loop_
_entity_poly.entity_id
_entity_poly.type
_entity_poly.pdbx_seq_one_letter_code
_entity_poly.pdbx_strand_id
1 'polypeptide(L)'
;MFPTAKLVAIENDPVAALMLRANLNVRGWAGRAQVITQDYRRVKLPRIDGVTAYIGNPPYVRHHDIGSAWKTWYAARFAAMGIKASALAGLHLHFFLQTRLLATIGDVGAFITSAEWMDVNYGAALRKLLLDELGGVALHVLEPTVEAFPGTATTAAITCFRVGEAARPVRVRSVQQLSRLNGLTIGTDV
;
A
#
# COMPACT_ATOMS: atom_id res chain seq x y z
N MET A 1 18.49 -0.02 -9.25
CA MET A 1 18.43 -1.03 -8.16
C MET A 1 18.94 -0.38 -6.88
N PHE A 2 18.45 -0.72 -5.69
CA PHE A 2 18.83 -0.10 -4.40
C PHE A 2 19.77 -1.01 -3.59
N PRO A 3 21.05 -1.18 -3.99
CA PRO A 3 21.93 -2.24 -3.48
C PRO A 3 22.31 -2.11 -2.01
N THR A 4 22.02 -0.99 -1.34
CA THR A 4 22.36 -0.75 0.07
C THR A 4 21.16 -0.62 1.00
N ALA A 5 19.93 -0.57 0.45
CA ALA A 5 18.70 -0.44 1.24
C ALA A 5 18.49 -1.57 2.27
N LYS A 6 18.03 -1.27 3.47
CA LYS A 6 17.55 -2.32 4.38
C LYS A 6 16.15 -2.74 3.97
N LEU A 7 15.90 -4.05 3.88
CA LEU A 7 14.60 -4.60 3.52
C LEU A 7 13.86 -4.97 4.79
N VAL A 8 12.62 -4.51 4.94
CA VAL A 8 11.74 -4.92 6.03
C VAL A 8 10.46 -5.47 5.43
N ALA A 9 10.21 -6.75 5.63
CA ALA A 9 8.98 -7.40 5.19
C ALA A 9 8.08 -7.67 6.39
N ILE A 10 6.80 -7.30 6.25
CA ILE A 10 5.77 -7.54 7.25
C ILE A 10 4.79 -8.55 6.67
N GLU A 11 4.63 -9.68 7.33
CA GLU A 11 3.69 -10.73 6.94
C GLU A 11 2.98 -11.24 8.19
N ASN A 12 1.65 -11.34 8.18
CA ASN A 12 0.91 -11.80 9.34
C ASN A 12 0.84 -13.33 9.42
N ASP A 13 0.85 -14.01 8.28
CA ASP A 13 0.82 -15.47 8.23
C ASP A 13 2.21 -16.08 8.52
N PRO A 14 2.35 -16.93 9.55
CA PRO A 14 3.66 -17.47 9.92
C PRO A 14 4.25 -18.41 8.87
N VAL A 15 3.42 -19.09 8.07
CA VAL A 15 3.88 -20.01 7.01
C VAL A 15 4.39 -19.21 5.82
N ALA A 16 3.64 -18.20 5.36
CA ALA A 16 4.08 -17.29 4.32
C ALA A 16 5.36 -16.53 4.73
N ALA A 17 5.44 -16.11 5.99
CA ALA A 17 6.65 -15.48 6.53
C ALA A 17 7.85 -16.44 6.56
N LEU A 18 7.64 -17.75 6.79
CA LEU A 18 8.70 -18.76 6.71
C LEU A 18 9.16 -18.97 5.26
N MET A 19 8.23 -19.10 4.32
CA MET A 19 8.55 -19.19 2.89
C MET A 19 9.32 -17.97 2.40
N LEU A 20 8.94 -16.77 2.83
CA LEU A 20 9.65 -15.55 2.50
C LEU A 20 11.10 -15.56 3.01
N ARG A 21 11.34 -16.03 4.24
CA ARG A 21 12.71 -16.17 4.78
C ARG A 21 13.55 -17.14 3.94
N ALA A 22 12.98 -18.26 3.49
CA ALA A 22 13.65 -19.19 2.59
C ALA A 22 14.00 -18.53 1.24
N ASN A 23 13.05 -17.83 0.62
CA ASN A 23 13.28 -17.11 -0.64
C ASN A 23 14.37 -16.04 -0.51
N LEU A 24 14.38 -15.29 0.60
CA LEU A 24 15.42 -14.30 0.89
C LEU A 24 16.80 -14.96 1.06
N ASN A 25 16.87 -16.16 1.64
CA ASN A 25 18.12 -16.89 1.80
C ASN A 25 18.67 -17.38 0.45
N VAL A 26 17.84 -18.04 -0.36
CA VAL A 26 18.22 -18.53 -1.71
C VAL A 26 18.70 -17.39 -2.60
N ARG A 27 18.12 -16.19 -2.47
CA ARG A 27 18.52 -14.98 -3.22
C ARG A 27 19.69 -14.20 -2.62
N GLY A 28 20.27 -14.66 -1.51
CA GLY A 28 21.38 -13.98 -0.84
C GLY A 28 21.01 -12.64 -0.18
N TRP A 29 19.73 -12.38 0.07
CA TRP A 29 19.24 -11.14 0.66
C TRP A 29 19.02 -11.22 2.18
N ALA A 30 19.19 -12.41 2.78
CA ALA A 30 19.01 -12.61 4.22
C ALA A 30 19.84 -11.63 5.08
N GLY A 31 21.07 -11.27 4.67
CA GLY A 31 21.94 -10.35 5.42
C GLY A 31 21.48 -8.89 5.46
N ARG A 32 20.48 -8.52 4.67
CA ARG A 32 19.94 -7.15 4.58
C ARG A 32 18.42 -7.07 4.77
N ALA A 33 17.77 -8.20 5.04
CA ALA A 33 16.33 -8.30 5.15
C ALA A 33 15.90 -8.74 6.55
N GLN A 34 14.87 -8.07 7.09
CA GLN A 34 14.19 -8.47 8.31
C GLN A 34 12.75 -8.86 7.96
N VAL A 35 12.31 -10.04 8.41
CA VAL A 35 10.92 -10.47 8.30
C VAL A 35 10.26 -10.40 9.67
N ILE A 36 9.25 -9.55 9.81
CA ILE A 36 8.46 -9.36 11.02
C ILE A 36 7.12 -10.06 10.81
N THR A 37 6.87 -11.10 11.61
CA THR A 37 5.62 -11.87 11.54
C THR A 37 4.54 -11.17 12.38
N GLN A 38 3.80 -10.22 11.80
CA GLN A 38 2.83 -9.39 12.53
C GLN A 38 1.79 -8.76 11.59
N ASP A 39 0.59 -8.46 12.10
CA ASP A 39 -0.36 -7.57 11.45
C ASP A 39 0.25 -6.19 11.19
N TYR A 40 0.26 -5.76 9.92
CA TYR A 40 0.82 -4.47 9.49
C TYR A 40 0.27 -3.29 10.30
N ARG A 41 -1.02 -3.31 10.65
CA ARG A 41 -1.69 -2.26 11.43
C ARG A 41 -1.13 -2.08 12.84
N ARG A 42 -0.35 -3.05 13.35
CA ARG A 42 0.28 -3.03 14.67
C ARG A 42 1.78 -2.73 14.64
N VAL A 43 2.40 -2.77 13.45
CA VAL A 43 3.84 -2.64 13.32
C VAL A 43 4.30 -1.25 13.79
N LYS A 44 5.46 -1.23 14.43
CA LYS A 44 6.24 -0.03 14.71
C LYS A 44 7.59 -0.21 14.02
N LEU A 45 8.00 0.79 13.25
CA LEU A 45 9.31 0.80 12.61
C LEU A 45 10.16 1.90 13.25
N PRO A 46 11.46 1.65 13.46
CA PRO A 46 12.37 2.72 13.88
C PRO A 46 12.43 3.78 12.77
N ARG A 47 12.55 5.05 13.18
CA ARG A 47 12.90 6.10 12.23
C ARG A 47 14.34 5.90 11.76
N ILE A 48 14.57 6.18 10.49
CA ILE A 48 15.90 6.14 9.89
C ILE A 48 16.27 7.53 9.40
N ASP A 49 17.56 7.81 9.34
CA ASP A 49 18.08 8.96 8.60
C ASP A 49 18.17 8.56 7.13
N GLY A 50 17.11 8.88 6.37
CA GLY A 50 16.96 8.47 4.98
C GLY A 50 15.50 8.36 4.54
N VAL A 51 15.30 7.84 3.33
CA VAL A 51 13.97 7.67 2.72
C VAL A 51 13.51 6.23 2.86
N THR A 52 12.30 6.04 3.36
CA THR A 52 11.59 4.76 3.34
C THR A 52 10.73 4.66 2.09
N ALA A 53 10.85 3.53 1.39
CA ALA A 53 9.98 3.17 0.27
C ALA A 53 8.99 2.09 0.72
N TYR A 54 7.71 2.43 0.73
CA TYR A 54 6.61 1.52 1.07
C TYR A 54 6.07 0.86 -0.20
N ILE A 55 6.18 -0.46 -0.31
CA ILE A 55 5.72 -1.23 -1.46
C ILE A 55 4.85 -2.37 -0.96
N GLY A 56 3.72 -2.61 -1.61
CA GLY A 56 2.83 -3.68 -1.19
C GLY A 56 1.65 -3.93 -2.11
N ASN A 57 1.10 -5.13 -1.95
CA ASN A 57 -0.20 -5.54 -2.46
C ASN A 57 -1.07 -5.91 -1.25
N PRO A 58 -1.69 -4.92 -0.58
CA PRO A 58 -2.54 -5.20 0.58
C PRO A 58 -3.61 -6.25 0.25
N PRO A 59 -3.89 -7.20 1.15
CA PRO A 59 -4.85 -8.27 0.87
C PRO A 59 -6.26 -7.72 0.67
N TYR A 60 -7.00 -8.36 -0.22
CA TYR A 60 -8.39 -8.02 -0.51
C TYR A 60 -9.34 -8.63 0.55
N VAL A 61 -9.37 -8.00 1.73
CA VAL A 61 -10.27 -8.37 2.83
C VAL A 61 -11.37 -7.34 2.96
N ARG A 62 -12.62 -7.82 2.92
CA ARG A 62 -13.81 -6.98 3.00
C ARG A 62 -14.11 -6.60 4.44
N HIS A 63 -14.86 -5.51 4.63
CA HIS A 63 -15.12 -4.96 5.97
C HIS A 63 -15.89 -5.90 6.92
N HIS A 64 -16.61 -6.91 6.41
CA HIS A 64 -17.28 -7.89 7.27
C HIS A 64 -16.29 -8.78 8.01
N ASP A 65 -15.13 -9.06 7.42
CA ASP A 65 -14.06 -9.86 8.04
C ASP A 65 -13.13 -9.02 8.94
N ILE A 66 -13.39 -7.71 9.06
CA ILE A 66 -12.61 -6.81 9.89
C ILE A 66 -13.30 -6.66 11.25
N GLY A 67 -12.61 -7.13 12.30
CA GLY A 67 -13.05 -7.03 13.68
C GLY A 67 -13.33 -5.59 14.13
N SER A 68 -14.28 -5.43 15.06
CA SER A 68 -14.76 -4.13 15.55
C SER A 68 -13.64 -3.23 16.09
N ALA A 69 -12.68 -3.79 16.84
CA ALA A 69 -11.53 -3.04 17.36
C ALA A 69 -10.73 -2.33 16.25
N TRP A 70 -10.59 -2.98 15.09
CA TRP A 70 -9.90 -2.38 13.95
C TRP A 70 -10.70 -1.29 13.26
N LYS A 71 -12.02 -1.41 13.22
CA LYS A 71 -12.92 -0.35 12.73
C LYS A 71 -12.86 0.87 13.64
N THR A 72 -12.87 0.67 14.95
CA THR A 72 -12.72 1.74 15.95
C THR A 72 -11.36 2.43 15.82
N TRP A 73 -10.28 1.65 15.73
CA TRP A 73 -8.94 2.19 15.49
C TRP A 73 -8.89 3.03 14.21
N TYR A 74 -9.43 2.51 13.10
CA TYR A 74 -9.44 3.18 11.81
C TYR A 74 -10.18 4.51 11.87
N ALA A 75 -11.40 4.51 12.41
CA ALA A 75 -12.20 5.73 12.57
C ALA A 75 -11.51 6.75 13.48
N ALA A 76 -10.94 6.32 14.62
CA ALA A 76 -10.27 7.20 15.57
C ALA A 76 -9.02 7.87 14.98
N ARG A 77 -8.21 7.12 14.22
CA ARG A 77 -6.99 7.69 13.59
C ARG A 77 -7.31 8.68 12.49
N PHE A 78 -8.36 8.42 11.69
CA PHE A 78 -8.84 9.39 10.72
C PHE A 78 -9.44 10.64 11.36
N ALA A 79 -10.20 10.47 12.45
CA ALA A 79 -10.77 11.59 13.20
C ALA A 79 -9.68 12.52 13.76
N ALA A 80 -8.54 11.98 14.19
CA ALA A 80 -7.40 12.77 14.63
C ALA A 80 -6.77 13.64 13.52
N MET A 81 -7.04 13.33 12.24
CA MET A 81 -6.67 14.13 11.06
C MET A 81 -7.85 14.98 10.53
N GLY A 82 -8.96 15.08 11.27
CA GLY A 82 -10.15 15.80 10.82
C GLY A 82 -10.93 15.12 9.67
N ILE A 83 -10.63 13.87 9.37
CA ILE A 83 -11.24 13.11 8.26
C ILE A 83 -12.27 12.15 8.83
N LYS A 84 -13.50 12.20 8.31
CA LYS A 84 -14.53 11.19 8.62
C LYS A 84 -14.29 9.93 7.80
N ALA A 85 -14.19 8.78 8.46
CA ALA A 85 -13.95 7.49 7.81
C ALA A 85 -15.09 6.49 8.06
N SER A 86 -15.41 5.70 7.04
CA SER A 86 -16.49 4.71 7.08
C SER A 86 -16.01 3.37 7.64
N ALA A 87 -16.86 2.72 8.45
CA ALA A 87 -16.63 1.36 8.94
C ALA A 87 -16.77 0.27 7.85
N LEU A 88 -17.19 0.66 6.64
CA LEU A 88 -17.30 -0.22 5.46
C LEU A 88 -15.99 -0.31 4.66
N ALA A 89 -14.93 0.36 5.10
CA ALA A 89 -13.61 0.32 4.49
C ALA A 89 -13.03 -1.10 4.50
N GLY A 90 -12.57 -1.57 3.33
CA GLY A 90 -11.78 -2.80 3.23
C GLY A 90 -10.38 -2.64 3.80
N LEU A 91 -9.68 -3.76 4.02
CA LEU A 91 -8.39 -3.77 4.71
C LEU A 91 -7.31 -2.96 3.99
N HIS A 92 -7.37 -2.87 2.67
CA HIS A 92 -6.46 -2.05 1.87
C HIS A 92 -6.45 -0.56 2.29
N LEU A 93 -7.58 0.01 2.73
CA LEU A 93 -7.63 1.37 3.28
C LEU A 93 -6.91 1.50 4.63
N HIS A 94 -6.95 0.46 5.46
CA HIS A 94 -6.20 0.43 6.72
C HIS A 94 -4.68 0.40 6.47
N PHE A 95 -4.24 -0.24 5.39
CA PHE A 95 -2.82 -0.24 5.00
C PHE A 95 -2.34 1.16 4.65
N PHE A 96 -3.07 1.91 3.81
CA PHE A 96 -2.73 3.31 3.53
C PHE A 96 -2.67 4.17 4.80
N LEU A 97 -3.67 4.04 5.69
CA LEU A 97 -3.67 4.74 6.96
C LEU A 97 -2.45 4.39 7.80
N GLN A 98 -2.15 3.10 7.95
CA GLN A 98 -1.00 2.66 8.73
C GLN A 98 0.31 3.15 8.12
N THR A 99 0.44 3.14 6.79
CA THR A 99 1.61 3.70 6.11
C THR A 99 1.74 5.19 6.37
N ARG A 100 0.66 5.97 6.33
CA ARG A 100 0.70 7.39 6.72
C ARG A 100 1.19 7.59 8.15
N LEU A 101 0.79 6.72 9.07
CA LEU A 101 1.19 6.79 10.49
C LEU A 101 2.66 6.40 10.72
N LEU A 102 3.22 5.55 9.87
CA LEU A 102 4.62 5.15 9.91
C LEU A 102 5.54 6.14 9.20
N ALA A 103 5.07 6.72 8.11
CA ALA A 103 5.88 7.51 7.19
C ALA A 103 6.17 8.92 7.71
N THR A 104 7.27 9.46 7.20
CA THR A 104 7.75 10.83 7.40
C THR A 104 7.79 11.58 6.09
N ILE A 105 7.86 12.92 6.14
CA ILE A 105 7.92 13.76 4.94
C ILE A 105 9.11 13.34 4.07
N GLY A 106 8.86 13.16 2.77
CA GLY A 106 9.85 12.69 1.80
C GLY A 106 9.80 11.19 1.50
N ASP A 107 9.20 10.39 2.39
CA ASP A 107 8.98 8.96 2.14
C ASP A 107 8.09 8.75 0.91
N VAL A 108 8.30 7.63 0.23
CA VAL A 108 7.60 7.30 -1.00
C VAL A 108 6.93 5.96 -0.89
N GLY A 109 5.93 5.71 -1.74
CA GLY A 109 5.41 4.37 -1.85
C GLY A 109 4.51 4.14 -3.04
N ALA A 110 4.22 2.86 -3.25
CA ALA A 110 3.36 2.34 -4.29
C ALA A 110 2.58 1.13 -3.77
N PHE A 111 1.25 1.23 -3.75
CA PHE A 111 0.37 0.10 -3.45
C PHE A 111 -0.49 -0.23 -4.64
N ILE A 112 -0.63 -1.53 -4.92
CA ILE A 112 -1.67 -2.05 -5.82
C ILE A 112 -2.85 -2.53 -4.99
N THR A 113 -4.05 -2.06 -5.30
CA THR A 113 -5.30 -2.44 -4.62
C THR A 113 -6.42 -2.63 -5.64
N SER A 114 -7.60 -3.09 -5.19
CA SER A 114 -8.83 -2.88 -5.97
C SER A 114 -9.06 -1.37 -6.17
N ALA A 115 -9.61 -0.97 -7.31
CA ALA A 115 -9.94 0.42 -7.63
C ALA A 115 -11.29 0.86 -7.04
N GLU A 116 -12.05 -0.04 -6.39
CA GLU A 116 -13.41 0.24 -5.89
C GLU A 116 -13.52 1.50 -5.00
N TRP A 117 -12.48 1.81 -4.23
CA TRP A 117 -12.45 2.96 -3.32
C TRP A 117 -12.52 4.31 -4.05
N MET A 118 -12.25 4.35 -5.36
CA MET A 118 -12.28 5.57 -6.15
C MET A 118 -13.69 6.16 -6.24
N ASP A 119 -14.69 5.30 -6.47
CA ASP A 119 -16.06 5.73 -6.82
C ASP A 119 -17.07 5.54 -5.69
N VAL A 120 -16.70 4.80 -4.64
CA VAL A 120 -17.57 4.53 -3.49
C VAL A 120 -17.38 5.53 -2.34
N ASN A 121 -18.45 5.70 -1.56
CA ASN A 121 -18.46 6.64 -0.43
C ASN A 121 -17.49 6.27 0.70
N TYR A 122 -17.31 4.97 0.98
CA TYR A 122 -16.37 4.57 2.04
C TYR A 122 -14.90 4.90 1.67
N GLY A 123 -14.60 5.07 0.39
CA GLY A 123 -13.29 5.47 -0.11
C GLY A 123 -12.98 6.97 0.01
N ALA A 124 -13.95 7.80 0.43
CA ALA A 124 -13.75 9.24 0.60
C ALA A 124 -12.62 9.57 1.59
N ALA A 125 -12.43 8.75 2.62
CA ALA A 125 -11.35 8.94 3.58
C ALA A 125 -9.97 8.71 2.95
N LEU A 126 -9.84 7.74 2.05
CA LEU A 126 -8.59 7.48 1.33
C LEU A 126 -8.29 8.58 0.31
N ARG A 127 -9.31 9.07 -0.42
CA ARG A 127 -9.13 10.22 -1.33
C ARG A 127 -8.59 11.44 -0.58
N LYS A 128 -9.15 11.76 0.59
CA LYS A 128 -8.63 12.83 1.47
C LYS A 128 -7.23 12.52 1.98
N LEU A 129 -6.99 11.29 2.47
CA LEU A 129 -5.66 10.88 2.92
C LEU A 129 -4.60 11.09 1.83
N LEU A 130 -4.90 10.75 0.58
CA LEU A 130 -3.97 10.92 -0.53
C LEU A 130 -3.73 12.40 -0.84
N LEU A 131 -4.75 13.25 -0.80
CA LEU A 131 -4.62 14.67 -1.13
C LEU A 131 -3.97 15.50 -0.02
N ASP A 132 -4.35 15.21 1.23
CA ASP A 132 -4.07 16.11 2.36
C ASP A 132 -2.88 15.62 3.21
N GLU A 133 -2.56 14.31 3.17
CA GLU A 133 -1.70 13.68 4.17
C GLU A 133 -0.55 12.85 3.57
N LEU A 134 -0.84 11.93 2.64
CA LEU A 134 0.13 11.02 2.02
C LEU A 134 0.82 11.61 0.78
N GLY A 135 0.24 12.64 0.17
CA GLY A 135 0.76 13.26 -1.05
C GLY A 135 0.72 12.33 -2.26
N GLY A 136 -0.48 12.01 -2.74
CA GLY A 136 -0.68 11.23 -3.94
C GLY A 136 0.01 11.86 -5.16
N VAL A 137 0.76 11.07 -5.92
CA VAL A 137 1.53 11.55 -7.08
C VAL A 137 0.96 11.01 -8.39
N ALA A 138 0.58 9.73 -8.38
CA ALA A 138 0.01 9.07 -9.55
C ALA A 138 -0.95 7.95 -9.15
N LEU A 139 -1.96 7.74 -9.98
CA LEU A 139 -2.92 6.68 -9.89
C LEU A 139 -3.04 6.02 -11.25
N HIS A 140 -2.63 4.76 -11.35
CA HIS A 140 -2.72 3.96 -12.57
C HIS A 140 -3.86 2.96 -12.39
N VAL A 141 -4.95 3.13 -13.12
CA VAL A 141 -6.14 2.28 -13.06
C VAL A 141 -6.06 1.27 -14.18
N LEU A 142 -5.90 -0.01 -13.85
CA LEU A 142 -5.82 -1.10 -14.80
C LEU A 142 -7.24 -1.54 -15.15
N GLU A 143 -7.52 -1.62 -16.45
CA GLU A 143 -8.81 -2.11 -16.94
C GLU A 143 -9.00 -3.60 -16.60
N PRO A 144 -10.24 -4.09 -16.42
CA PRO A 144 -10.50 -5.49 -16.03
C PRO A 144 -9.93 -6.53 -17.01
N THR A 145 -9.75 -6.14 -18.27
CA THR A 145 -9.17 -6.97 -19.34
C THR A 145 -7.66 -7.14 -19.20
N VAL A 146 -7.01 -6.30 -18.40
CA VAL A 146 -5.62 -6.46 -17.99
C VAL A 146 -5.63 -7.35 -16.75
N GLU A 147 -5.31 -8.64 -16.92
CA GLU A 147 -5.14 -9.54 -15.78
C GLU A 147 -3.95 -9.08 -14.91
N ALA A 148 -4.21 -8.16 -13.98
CA ALA A 148 -3.27 -7.82 -12.92
C ALA A 148 -3.09 -9.02 -11.96
N PHE A 149 -4.14 -9.82 -11.81
CA PHE A 149 -4.17 -11.07 -11.07
C PHE A 149 -5.02 -12.10 -11.84
N PRO A 150 -4.52 -13.32 -12.09
CA PRO A 150 -5.30 -14.36 -12.76
C PRO A 150 -6.59 -14.67 -11.98
N GLY A 151 -7.73 -14.68 -12.66
CA GLY A 151 -9.01 -15.10 -12.08
C GLY A 151 -9.77 -14.07 -11.24
N THR A 152 -9.34 -12.80 -11.19
CA THR A 152 -10.12 -11.72 -10.54
C THR A 152 -10.58 -10.69 -11.56
N ALA A 153 -11.87 -10.64 -11.87
CA ALA A 153 -12.48 -9.61 -12.72
C ALA A 153 -12.69 -8.29 -11.95
N THR A 154 -11.62 -7.75 -11.35
CA THR A 154 -11.68 -6.47 -10.63
C THR A 154 -10.63 -5.51 -11.17
N THR A 155 -11.04 -4.29 -11.47
CA THR A 155 -10.14 -3.18 -11.79
C THR A 155 -9.14 -2.99 -10.65
N ALA A 156 -7.85 -3.02 -10.97
CA ALA A 156 -6.79 -2.73 -10.01
C ALA A 156 -6.34 -1.28 -10.13
N ALA A 157 -5.88 -0.70 -9.04
CA ALA A 157 -5.31 0.64 -9.00
C ALA A 157 -3.93 0.60 -8.35
N ILE A 158 -2.90 1.07 -9.06
CA ILE A 158 -1.58 1.34 -8.50
C ILE A 158 -1.54 2.79 -8.07
N THR A 159 -1.49 3.00 -6.76
CA THR A 159 -1.43 4.31 -6.13
C THR A 159 0.01 4.60 -5.72
N CYS A 160 0.61 5.62 -6.31
CA CYS A 160 1.94 6.11 -5.97
C CYS A 160 1.82 7.41 -5.16
N PHE A 161 2.58 7.52 -4.08
CA PHE A 161 2.56 8.66 -3.18
C PHE A 161 3.97 9.09 -2.75
N ARG A 162 4.09 10.35 -2.34
CA ARG A 162 5.26 10.96 -1.72
C ARG A 162 4.77 11.81 -0.55
N VAL A 163 5.10 11.40 0.66
CA VAL A 163 4.57 12.03 1.87
C VAL A 163 5.02 13.49 1.97
N GLY A 164 4.05 14.38 2.15
CA GLY A 164 4.26 15.83 2.15
C GLY A 164 4.24 16.51 0.77
N GLU A 165 4.03 15.78 -0.33
CA GLU A 165 3.81 16.38 -1.65
C GLU A 165 2.37 16.94 -1.74
N ALA A 166 2.26 18.25 -1.94
CA ALA A 166 0.97 18.93 -2.14
C ALA A 166 1.00 19.95 -3.30
N ALA A 167 2.16 20.15 -3.93
CA ALA A 167 2.34 21.18 -4.95
C ALA A 167 1.92 20.70 -6.35
N ARG A 168 1.80 19.38 -6.55
CA ARG A 168 1.49 18.78 -7.84
C ARG A 168 0.13 18.09 -7.82
N PRO A 169 -0.68 18.24 -8.89
CA PRO A 169 -1.92 17.48 -9.00
C PRO A 169 -1.63 15.98 -9.13
N VAL A 170 -2.50 15.17 -8.53
CA VAL A 170 -2.46 13.71 -8.68
C VAL A 170 -2.75 13.36 -10.15
N ARG A 171 -1.83 12.65 -10.80
CA ARG A 171 -2.03 12.19 -12.19
C ARG A 171 -2.82 10.88 -12.20
N VAL A 172 -4.02 10.90 -12.76
CA VAL A 172 -4.84 9.69 -12.94
C VAL A 172 -4.72 9.20 -14.39
N ARG A 173 -4.52 7.90 -14.59
CA ARG A 173 -4.35 7.28 -15.92
C ARG A 173 -5.10 5.95 -16.01
N SER A 174 -5.89 5.76 -17.05
CA SER A 174 -6.39 4.43 -17.43
C SER A 174 -5.28 3.65 -18.15
N VAL A 175 -5.12 2.37 -17.82
CA VAL A 175 -4.10 1.48 -18.35
C VAL A 175 -4.79 0.26 -18.97
N GLN A 176 -4.84 0.27 -20.29
CA GLN A 176 -5.42 -0.79 -21.13
C GLN A 176 -4.51 -1.98 -21.37
N GLN A 177 -3.20 -1.78 -21.19
CA GLN A 177 -2.16 -2.77 -21.46
C GLN A 177 -0.98 -2.52 -20.51
N LEU A 178 -0.34 -3.59 -20.01
CA LEU A 178 0.80 -3.47 -19.09
C LEU A 178 1.98 -2.70 -19.70
N SER A 179 2.18 -2.78 -21.01
CA SER A 179 3.18 -1.99 -21.75
C SER A 179 2.97 -0.46 -21.64
N ARG A 180 1.78 -0.02 -21.24
CA ARG A 180 1.43 1.40 -21.04
C ARG A 180 1.53 1.86 -19.59
N LEU A 181 2.11 1.06 -18.69
CA LEU A 181 2.45 1.43 -17.32
C LEU A 181 3.63 2.42 -17.28
N ASN A 182 3.54 3.54 -18.00
CA ASN A 182 4.58 4.54 -18.23
C ASN A 182 5.42 4.89 -16.97
N GLY A 183 6.65 4.36 -16.88
CA GLY A 183 7.57 4.49 -15.74
C GLY A 183 7.60 3.32 -14.74
N LEU A 184 6.67 2.38 -14.87
CA LEU A 184 6.52 1.13 -14.11
C LEU A 184 6.63 -0.13 -15.01
N THR A 185 7.10 0.02 -16.26
CA THR A 185 7.30 -1.07 -17.22
C THR A 185 8.62 -1.83 -17.03
N ILE A 186 9.43 -1.43 -16.04
CA ILE A 186 10.73 -2.05 -15.74
C ILE A 186 10.61 -2.89 -14.46
N GLY A 187 11.15 -4.10 -14.49
CA GLY A 187 11.10 -5.05 -13.39
C GLY A 187 11.87 -6.32 -13.76
N THR A 188 12.01 -7.22 -12.81
CA THR A 188 12.57 -8.56 -13.04
C THR A 188 11.56 -9.55 -12.49
N ASP A 189 11.20 -10.55 -13.29
CA ASP A 189 10.43 -11.68 -12.77
C ASP A 189 11.31 -12.44 -11.79
N VAL A 190 10.81 -12.63 -10.56
CA VAL A 190 11.60 -13.18 -9.45
C VAL A 190 10.97 -14.42 -8.87
#